data_AF-A0A9W4K672-F1
#
_entry.id   AF-A0A9W4K672-F1
#
_cell.length_a   1.000
_cell.length_b   1.000
_cell.length_c   1.000
_cell.angle_alpha   90.00
_cell.angle_beta   90.00
_cell.angle_gamma   90.00
#
_symmetry.space_group_name_H-M   'P 1'
#
loop_
_entity.id
_entity.type
_entity.pdbx_description
1 polymer ?
#
loop_
_entity_poly.entity_id
_entity_poly.type
_entity_poly.pdbx_seq_one_letter_code
_entity_poly.pdbx_strand_id
1 'polypeptide(L)'
;MGRFHLDELWAEMSLALNDPVPEQVCSKLRQRMPTAAPYTFTNGDLTNVNIIVENGNLAGILDWESSAFFPVWWEFTCAGIGLGQDDKEWKDLLRNHLPDHTEAHNFWLNFFALRKYPNLNERELALLKECDLSLPEKEC
;
A
#
# COMPACT_ATOMS: atom_id res chain seq x y z
N MET A 1 -8.95 18.15 -13.10
CA MET A 1 -7.98 18.40 -12.00
C MET A 1 -7.36 17.12 -11.40
N GLY A 2 -7.96 15.93 -11.52
CA GLY A 2 -7.44 14.71 -10.86
C GLY A 2 -6.19 14.05 -11.48
N ARG A 3 -5.88 14.26 -12.77
CA ARG A 3 -4.78 13.56 -13.46
C ARG A 3 -3.39 14.03 -13.03
N PHE A 4 -3.22 15.33 -12.75
CA PHE A 4 -1.94 15.91 -12.32
C PHE A 4 -1.44 15.30 -11.00
N HIS A 5 -2.33 15.18 -10.01
CA HIS A 5 -1.99 14.57 -8.71
C HIS A 5 -1.66 13.07 -8.81
N LEU A 6 -2.26 12.34 -9.75
CA LEU A 6 -1.97 10.93 -9.98
C LEU A 6 -0.58 10.73 -10.59
N ASP A 7 -0.21 11.58 -11.55
CA ASP A 7 1.09 11.52 -12.22
C ASP A 7 2.23 11.89 -11.27
N GLU A 8 2.04 12.89 -10.42
CA GLU A 8 2.98 13.29 -9.36
C GLU A 8 3.16 12.17 -8.33
N LEU A 9 2.06 11.60 -7.82
CA LEU A 9 2.14 10.49 -6.86
C LEU A 9 2.83 9.26 -7.48
N TRP A 10 2.52 8.92 -8.74
CA TRP A 10 3.21 7.85 -9.42
C TRP A 10 4.71 8.14 -9.55
N ALA A 11 5.10 9.37 -9.92
CA ALA A 11 6.50 9.74 -10.04
C ALA A 11 7.25 9.50 -8.71
N GLU A 12 6.70 9.97 -7.59
CA GLU A 12 7.27 9.76 -6.25
C GLU A 12 7.31 8.27 -5.86
N MET A 13 6.20 7.54 -6.04
CA MET A 13 6.15 6.11 -5.73
C MET A 13 7.18 5.33 -6.55
N SER A 14 7.32 5.65 -7.85
CA SER A 14 8.22 4.92 -8.75
C SER A 14 9.70 5.03 -8.35
N LEU A 15 10.10 6.05 -7.58
CA LEU A 15 11.45 6.16 -7.01
C LEU A 15 11.78 5.01 -6.03
N ALA A 16 10.76 4.39 -5.43
CA ALA A 16 10.95 3.26 -4.51
C ALA A 16 11.04 1.90 -5.22
N LEU A 17 10.85 1.85 -6.54
CA LEU A 17 11.11 0.67 -7.36
C LEU A 17 12.59 0.64 -7.73
N ASN A 18 13.19 -0.55 -7.70
CA ASN A 18 14.57 -0.71 -8.12
C ASN A 18 14.70 -0.57 -9.65
N ASP A 19 15.90 -0.20 -10.10
CA ASP A 19 16.27 -0.04 -11.52
C ASP A 19 16.32 -1.32 -12.42
N PRO A 20 15.94 -2.55 -11.98
CA PRO A 20 15.75 -3.66 -12.90
C PRO A 20 14.28 -3.94 -13.29
N VAL A 21 13.28 -3.22 -12.75
CA VAL A 21 11.86 -3.49 -13.11
C VAL A 21 11.58 -3.08 -14.57
N PRO A 22 11.09 -3.99 -15.43
CA PRO A 22 10.84 -3.68 -16.84
C PRO A 22 9.78 -2.59 -17.03
N GLU A 23 10.02 -1.65 -17.95
CA GLU A 23 9.14 -0.51 -18.21
C GLU A 23 7.69 -0.94 -18.53
N GLN A 24 7.50 -2.03 -19.26
CA GLN A 24 6.18 -2.56 -19.59
C GLN A 24 5.39 -2.96 -18.33
N VAL A 25 6.06 -3.53 -17.33
CA VAL A 25 5.46 -3.91 -16.04
C VAL A 25 5.11 -2.66 -15.24
N CYS A 26 6.01 -1.68 -15.18
CA CYS A 26 5.75 -0.38 -14.55
C CYS A 26 4.55 0.35 -15.20
N SER A 27 4.47 0.34 -16.53
CA SER A 27 3.38 0.96 -17.29
C SER A 27 2.03 0.29 -17.00
N LYS A 28 1.99 -1.05 -17.01
CA LYS A 28 0.78 -1.80 -16.62
C LYS A 28 0.37 -1.53 -15.17
N LEU A 29 1.33 -1.50 -14.23
CA LEU A 29 1.05 -1.19 -12.83
C LEU A 29 0.46 0.22 -12.69
N ARG A 30 1.06 1.23 -13.35
CA ARG A 30 0.57 2.61 -13.33
C ARG A 30 -0.86 2.73 -13.83
N GLN A 31 -1.23 1.99 -14.89
CA GLN A 31 -2.61 2.00 -15.41
C GLN A 31 -3.64 1.47 -14.42
N ARG A 32 -3.22 0.65 -13.46
CA ARG A 32 -4.05 0.08 -12.39
C ARG A 32 -4.05 0.94 -11.12
N MET A 33 -3.29 2.03 -11.08
CA MET A 33 -3.20 2.89 -9.92
C MET A 33 -4.57 3.54 -9.65
N PRO A 34 -5.13 3.40 -8.43
CA PRO A 34 -6.38 4.05 -8.06
C PRO A 34 -6.25 5.57 -8.13
N THR A 35 -7.39 6.26 -8.19
CA THR A 35 -7.40 7.72 -8.10
C THR A 35 -6.75 8.19 -6.80
N ALA A 36 -5.85 9.17 -6.89
CA ALA A 36 -5.15 9.71 -5.73
C ALA A 36 -6.02 10.63 -4.85
N ALA A 37 -7.20 11.05 -5.32
CA ALA A 37 -8.05 12.02 -4.64
C ALA A 37 -9.30 11.36 -3.99
N PRO A 38 -9.84 11.95 -2.91
CA PRO A 38 -9.26 13.07 -2.16
C PRO A 38 -8.02 12.66 -1.38
N TYR A 39 -7.16 13.63 -1.07
CA TYR A 39 -6.09 13.44 -0.10
C TYR A 39 -6.66 13.68 1.31
N THR A 40 -6.35 12.78 2.22
CA THR A 40 -6.76 12.84 3.63
C THR A 40 -5.53 12.76 4.50
N PHE A 41 -5.60 13.33 5.70
CA PHE A 41 -4.55 13.13 6.68
C PHE A 41 -4.63 11.69 7.21
N THR A 42 -3.61 10.90 6.92
CA THR A 42 -3.52 9.49 7.32
C THR A 42 -2.41 9.32 8.33
N ASN A 43 -2.56 8.40 9.29
CA ASN A 43 -1.54 8.08 10.27
C ASN A 43 -0.41 7.26 9.64
N GLY A 44 -0.77 6.26 8.83
CA GLY A 44 0.18 5.41 8.09
C GLY A 44 0.78 4.25 8.90
N ASP A 45 0.69 4.27 10.23
CA ASP A 45 1.10 3.18 11.12
C ASP A 45 0.18 3.03 12.35
N LEU A 46 -1.13 2.94 12.10
CA LEU A 46 -2.13 2.83 13.17
C LEU A 46 -2.17 1.41 13.76
N THR A 47 -1.10 1.05 14.47
CA THR A 47 -0.94 -0.22 15.18
C THR A 47 -1.60 -0.20 16.54
N ASN A 48 -1.85 -1.37 17.12
CA ASN A 48 -2.41 -1.48 18.46
C ASN A 48 -1.49 -0.89 19.55
N VAL A 49 -0.17 -0.93 19.35
CA VAL A 49 0.81 -0.37 20.30
C VAL A 49 0.89 1.16 20.28
N ASN A 50 0.40 1.78 19.19
CA ASN A 50 0.35 3.23 19.03
C ASN A 50 -0.96 3.85 19.57
N ILE A 51 -1.83 3.06 20.21
CA ILE A 51 -3.12 3.52 20.73
C ILE A 51 -3.12 3.45 22.26
N ILE A 52 -3.36 4.58 22.92
CA ILE A 52 -3.50 4.65 24.38
C ILE A 52 -4.98 4.65 24.73
N VAL A 53 -5.38 3.72 25.62
CA VAL A 53 -6.73 3.64 26.18
C VAL A 53 -6.68 3.88 27.68
N GLU A 54 -7.49 4.82 28.17
CA GLU A 54 -7.66 5.10 29.60
C GLU A 54 -9.13 4.96 29.98
N ASN A 55 -9.42 4.14 31.00
CA ASN A 55 -10.79 3.87 31.48
C ASN A 55 -11.76 3.46 30.36
N GLY A 56 -11.29 2.68 29.38
CA GLY A 56 -12.08 2.20 28.25
C GLY A 56 -12.30 3.24 27.13
N ASN A 57 -11.71 4.43 27.23
CA ASN A 57 -11.80 5.49 26.22
C ASN A 57 -10.46 5.71 25.53
N LEU A 58 -10.50 6.10 24.25
CA LEU A 58 -9.30 6.55 23.53
C LEU A 58 -8.71 7.78 24.24
N ALA A 59 -7.49 7.64 24.74
CA ALA A 59 -6.77 8.70 25.43
C ALA A 59 -5.70 9.36 24.54
N GLY A 60 -5.19 8.64 23.53
CA GLY A 60 -4.21 9.19 22.59
C GLY A 60 -3.83 8.24 21.47
N ILE A 61 -3.28 8.82 20.41
CA ILE A 61 -2.63 8.13 19.30
C ILE A 61 -1.19 8.63 19.24
N LEU A 62 -0.25 7.70 19.20
CA LEU A 62 1.18 7.95 19.14
C LEU A 62 1.72 7.77 17.72
N ASP A 63 3.02 8.02 17.59
CA ASP A 63 3.82 7.66 16.42
C ASP A 63 3.32 8.22 15.08
N TRP A 64 3.37 9.55 14.98
CA TRP A 64 2.91 10.29 13.80
C TRP A 64 4.00 10.49 12.73
N GLU A 65 5.14 9.81 12.82
CA GLU A 65 6.28 10.04 11.91
C GLU A 65 5.99 9.60 10.47
N SER A 66 5.10 8.64 10.29
CA SER A 66 4.61 8.18 8.99
C SER A 66 3.38 8.95 8.49
N SER A 67 2.92 9.94 9.26
CA SER A 67 1.67 10.66 8.95
C SER A 67 1.88 11.75 7.93
N ALA A 68 1.00 11.78 6.92
CA ALA A 68 0.97 12.84 5.92
C ALA A 68 -0.41 12.94 5.28
N PHE A 69 -0.56 13.89 4.35
CA PHE A 69 -1.67 13.88 3.42
C PHE A 69 -1.36 12.88 2.30
N PHE A 70 -2.05 11.75 2.32
CA PHE A 70 -2.00 10.71 1.30
C PHE A 70 -3.40 10.50 0.69
N PRO A 71 -3.51 9.78 -0.44
CA PRO A 71 -4.81 9.40 -0.97
C PRO A 71 -5.70 8.74 0.07
N VAL A 72 -7.01 8.94 -0.04
CA VAL A 72 -8.02 8.42 0.92
C VAL A 72 -7.90 6.91 1.19
N TRP A 73 -7.37 6.16 0.24
CA TRP A 73 -7.18 4.72 0.36
C TRP A 73 -5.93 4.31 1.16
N TRP A 74 -5.00 5.23 1.44
CA TRP A 74 -3.69 4.92 2.02
C TRP A 74 -3.79 4.23 3.38
N GLU A 75 -4.61 4.75 4.30
CA GLU A 75 -4.79 4.15 5.63
C GLU A 75 -5.31 2.70 5.53
N PHE A 76 -6.26 2.45 4.63
CA PHE A 76 -6.78 1.10 4.37
C PHE A 76 -5.69 0.16 3.83
N THR A 77 -4.76 0.67 3.00
CA THR A 77 -3.64 -0.12 2.50
C THR A 77 -2.61 -0.44 3.59
N CYS A 78 -2.27 0.51 4.46
CA CYS A 78 -1.39 0.30 5.60
C CYS A 78 -1.97 -0.71 6.60
N ALA A 79 -3.28 -0.65 6.85
CA ALA A 79 -3.99 -1.63 7.66
C ALA A 79 -4.01 -3.05 7.04
N GLY A 80 -3.48 -3.25 5.83
CA GLY A 80 -3.23 -4.58 5.28
C GLY A 80 -1.95 -5.26 5.79
N ILE A 81 -1.09 -4.54 6.52
CA ILE A 81 0.23 -5.00 6.93
C ILE A 81 0.27 -5.11 8.46
N GLY A 82 0.20 -6.33 9.01
CA GLY A 82 0.27 -6.58 10.45
C GLY A 82 1.68 -6.91 10.95
N LEU A 83 2.10 -6.30 12.06
CA LEU A 83 3.35 -6.56 12.77
C LEU A 83 3.13 -7.57 13.91
N GLY A 84 2.84 -8.82 13.55
CA GLY A 84 2.52 -9.89 14.50
C GLY A 84 1.02 -10.19 14.57
N GLN A 85 0.65 -11.17 15.41
CA GLN A 85 -0.73 -11.67 15.47
C GLN A 85 -1.70 -10.63 16.03
N ASP A 86 -1.36 -9.98 17.13
CA ASP A 86 -2.22 -8.99 17.80
C ASP A 86 -2.48 -7.77 16.91
N ASP A 87 -1.44 -7.24 16.27
CA ASP A 87 -1.57 -6.11 15.34
C ASP A 87 -2.37 -6.51 14.09
N LYS A 88 -2.23 -7.76 13.62
CA LYS A 88 -3.04 -8.27 12.51
C LYS A 88 -4.53 -8.30 12.88
N GLU A 89 -4.88 -8.83 14.05
CA GLU A 89 -6.28 -8.89 14.51
C GLU A 89 -6.87 -7.48 14.67
N TRP A 90 -6.10 -6.57 15.25
CA TRP A 90 -6.46 -5.16 15.34
C TRP A 90 -6.70 -4.54 13.96
N LYS A 91 -5.76 -4.72 13.02
CA LYS A 91 -5.86 -4.13 11.68
C LYS A 91 -6.97 -4.75 10.83
N ASP A 92 -7.26 -6.04 10.99
CA ASP A 92 -8.43 -6.68 10.40
C ASP A 92 -9.73 -6.03 10.90
N LEU A 93 -9.82 -5.74 12.21
CA LEU A 93 -10.95 -5.00 12.78
C LEU A 93 -11.02 -3.55 12.27
N LEU A 94 -9.88 -2.86 12.20
CA LEU A 94 -9.78 -1.49 11.68
C LEU A 94 -10.30 -1.41 10.24
N ARG A 95 -9.92 -2.35 9.37
CA ARG A 95 -10.38 -2.40 7.97
C ARG A 95 -11.90 -2.56 7.84
N ASN A 96 -12.55 -3.25 8.77
CA ASN A 96 -14.02 -3.35 8.78
C ASN A 96 -14.71 -2.02 9.06
N HIS A 97 -13.99 -1.03 9.61
CA HIS A 97 -14.50 0.30 9.93
C HIS A 97 -14.00 1.40 8.98
N LEU A 98 -13.12 1.06 8.04
CA LEU A 98 -12.66 1.96 6.99
C LEU A 98 -13.50 1.77 5.72
N PRO A 99 -13.64 2.81 4.87
CA PRO A 99 -14.21 2.63 3.53
C PRO A 99 -13.45 1.57 2.73
N ASP A 100 -14.18 0.76 1.96
CA ASP A 100 -13.58 -0.31 1.18
C ASP A 100 -12.69 0.25 0.07
N HIS A 101 -11.40 -0.06 0.17
CA HIS A 101 -10.38 0.27 -0.81
C HIS A 101 -9.58 -0.98 -1.23
N THR A 102 -10.25 -2.13 -1.33
CA THR A 102 -9.64 -3.42 -1.70
C THR A 102 -8.82 -3.35 -2.98
N GLU A 103 -9.31 -2.66 -4.02
CA GLU A 103 -8.55 -2.49 -5.27
C GLU A 103 -7.25 -1.70 -5.06
N ALA A 104 -7.26 -0.67 -4.21
CA ALA A 104 -6.06 0.09 -3.88
C ALA A 104 -5.06 -0.73 -3.07
N HIS A 105 -5.56 -1.54 -2.15
CA HIS A 105 -4.74 -2.49 -1.40
C HIS A 105 -4.09 -3.53 -2.33
N ASN A 106 -4.85 -4.07 -3.30
CA ASN A 106 -4.30 -5.00 -4.30
C ASN A 106 -3.23 -4.31 -5.17
N PHE A 107 -3.47 -3.07 -5.61
CA PHE A 107 -2.45 -2.26 -6.29
C PHE A 107 -1.18 -2.11 -5.44
N TRP A 108 -1.33 -1.75 -4.15
CA TRP A 108 -0.21 -1.58 -3.23
C TRP A 108 0.58 -2.88 -3.02
N LEU A 109 -0.09 -4.02 -2.89
CA LEU A 109 0.57 -5.32 -2.77
C LEU A 109 1.42 -5.65 -4.02
N ASN A 110 0.90 -5.38 -5.23
CA ASN A 110 1.64 -5.57 -6.47
C ASN A 110 2.86 -4.64 -6.54
N PHE A 111 2.67 -3.37 -6.19
CA PHE A 111 3.75 -2.38 -6.12
C PHE A 111 4.84 -2.82 -5.13
N PHE A 112 4.45 -3.24 -3.92
CA PHE A 112 5.38 -3.70 -2.89
C PHE A 112 6.12 -4.99 -3.29
N ALA A 113 5.46 -5.93 -3.97
CA ALA A 113 6.10 -7.12 -4.52
C ALA A 113 7.19 -6.74 -5.55
N LEU A 114 6.91 -5.78 -6.43
CA LEU A 114 7.87 -5.33 -7.45
C LEU A 114 9.09 -4.63 -6.88
N ARG A 115 9.01 -4.03 -5.68
CA ARG A 115 10.19 -3.51 -4.97
C ARG A 115 11.24 -4.58 -4.67
N LYS A 116 10.87 -5.86 -4.69
CA LYS A 116 11.77 -6.98 -4.45
C LYS A 116 12.36 -7.56 -5.75
N TYR A 117 11.90 -7.12 -6.93
CA TYR A 117 12.42 -7.59 -8.20
C TYR A 117 13.93 -7.34 -8.31
N PRO A 118 14.73 -8.30 -8.84
CA PRO A 118 14.33 -9.57 -9.45
C PRO A 118 14.16 -10.75 -8.48
N ASN A 119 14.25 -10.52 -7.17
CA ASN A 119 14.28 -11.54 -6.12
C ASN A 119 12.89 -11.79 -5.52
N LEU A 120 11.91 -12.12 -6.37
CA LEU A 120 10.55 -12.42 -5.93
C LEU A 120 10.42 -13.88 -5.46
N ASN A 121 9.65 -14.12 -4.40
CA ASN A 121 9.25 -15.47 -4.01
C ASN A 121 7.99 -15.95 -4.78
N GLU A 122 7.63 -17.22 -4.61
CA GLU A 122 6.49 -17.84 -5.29
C GLU A 122 5.16 -17.11 -5.06
N ARG A 123 4.94 -16.60 -3.84
CA ARG A 123 3.72 -15.85 -3.49
C ARG A 123 3.65 -14.52 -4.22
N GLU A 124 4.76 -13.80 -4.29
CA GLU A 124 4.86 -12.53 -5.01
C GLU A 124 4.69 -12.73 -6.52
N LEU A 125 5.26 -13.80 -7.08
CA LEU A 125 5.06 -14.16 -8.48
C LEU A 125 3.59 -14.51 -8.79
N ALA A 126 2.91 -15.25 -7.90
CA ALA A 126 1.50 -15.58 -8.05
C ALA A 126 0.62 -14.32 -8.02
N LEU A 127 0.87 -13.42 -7.06
CA LEU A 127 0.16 -12.15 -6.93
C LEU A 127 0.25 -11.30 -8.22
N LEU A 128 1.45 -11.16 -8.79
CA LEU A 128 1.65 -10.41 -10.02
C LEU A 128 0.93 -11.04 -11.22
N LYS A 129 0.92 -12.39 -11.31
CA LYS A 129 0.21 -13.12 -12.37
C LYS A 129 -1.30 -12.94 -12.32
N GLU A 130 -1.90 -12.96 -11.12
CA GLU A 130 -3.34 -12.67 -10.93
C GLU A 130 -3.71 -11.27 -11.44
N CYS A 131 -2.74 -10.37 -11.47
CA CYS A 131 -2.89 -9.00 -11.94
C CYS A 131 -2.40 -8.77 -13.39
N ASP A 132 -2.16 -9.82 -14.18
CA ASP A 132 -1.64 -9.72 -15.56
C ASP A 132 -0.34 -8.90 -15.67
N LEU A 133 0.42 -8.81 -14.57
CA LEU A 133 1.75 -8.21 -14.52
C LEU A 133 2.79 -9.28 -14.84
N SER A 134 2.76 -9.75 -16.10
CA SER A 134 3.70 -10.74 -16.60
C SER A 134 5.12 -10.19 -16.61
N LEU A 135 6.00 -10.80 -15.83
CA LEU A 135 7.44 -10.52 -15.88
C LEU A 135 8.02 -11.16 -17.15
N PRO A 136 8.96 -10.51 -17.84
CA PRO A 136 9.66 -11.12 -18.96
C PRO A 136 10.36 -12.39 -18.49
N GLU A 137 10.35 -13.43 -19.33
CA GLU A 137 11.13 -14.63 -19.09
C GLU A 137 12.60 -14.22 -18.97
N LYS A 138 13.30 -14.72 -17.94
CA LYS A 138 14.75 -14.51 -17.85
C LYS A 138 15.35 -15.11 -19.11
N GLU A 139 15.99 -14.30 -19.95
CA GLU A 139 16.87 -14.83 -20.99
C GLU A 139 17.91 -15.72 -20.29
N CYS A 140 17.92 -17.00 -20.66
CA CYS A 140 18.80 -18.03 -20.13
C CYS A 140 20.22 -17.86 -20.67
#